data_AF-A0A8T1U8X3-F1
#
_entry.id   AF-A0A8T1U8X3-F1
#
_cell.length_a   1.000
_cell.length_b   1.000
_cell.length_c   1.000
_cell.angle_alpha   90.00
_cell.angle_beta   90.00
_cell.angle_gamma   90.00
#
_symmetry.space_group_name_H-M   'P 1'
#
loop_
_entity.id
_entity.type
_entity.pdbx_description
1 polymer ?
#
loop_
_entity_poly.entity_id
_entity_poly.type
_entity_poly.pdbx_seq_one_letter_code
_entity_poly.pdbx_strand_id
1 'polypeptide(L)'
;MPWLSTVHIGIHPELARLPSLSGVPNLQRVTLAWLLELRTLPSFDHVSRLQSLVLALMPRLEQIPDMAPLQDLSDFTLSRPIQLCCNGFRGVCDLTDNYCAKNPTSSIAAASCFIGEPFLGNAGTREAFNRFNASICQKMTSDLLIVPDAPTKQTIEMCNSKPFARCERPDGGIGICYNTRMQVLSCYGDDNYIRLRQHQIQKDVGQKCDPVLEEWLGCRD
;
A
#
# COMPACT_ATOMS: atom_id res chain seq x y z
N MET A 1 7.87 4.26 27.26
CA MET A 1 8.03 2.83 26.99
C MET A 1 9.47 2.56 26.54
N PRO A 2 10.44 2.51 27.48
CA PRO A 2 11.85 2.46 27.13
C PRO A 2 12.30 1.13 26.49
N TRP A 3 11.47 0.09 26.54
CA TRP A 3 11.79 -1.23 25.98
C TRP A 3 11.24 -1.46 24.58
N LEU A 4 10.39 -0.57 24.08
CA LEU A 4 9.73 -0.75 22.79
C LEU A 4 10.76 -0.57 21.67
N SER A 5 11.05 -1.66 20.94
CA SER A 5 12.04 -1.69 19.87
C SER A 5 11.42 -1.78 18.47
N THR A 6 10.17 -2.24 18.36
CA THR A 6 9.47 -2.39 17.08
C THR A 6 8.05 -1.88 17.20
N VAL A 7 7.62 -1.10 16.21
CA VAL A 7 6.23 -0.67 16.03
C VAL A 7 5.79 -1.05 14.62
N HIS A 8 4.70 -1.79 14.53
CA HIS A 8 4.01 -2.06 13.27
C HIS A 8 2.56 -1.59 13.40
N ILE A 9 2.16 -0.62 12.58
CA ILE A 9 0.79 -0.11 12.54
C ILE A 9 0.30 -0.27 11.10
N GLY A 10 -0.70 -1.13 10.92
CA GLY A 10 -1.22 -1.52 9.62
C GLY A 10 -2.75 -1.37 9.57
N ILE A 11 -3.29 -0.92 8.44
CA ILE A 11 -4.73 -0.95 8.14
C ILE A 11 -5.53 -0.10 9.15
N HIS A 12 -5.18 1.19 9.23
CA HIS A 12 -5.98 2.18 9.94
C HIS A 12 -6.26 3.36 9.01
N PRO A 13 -7.26 3.23 8.11
CA PRO A 13 -7.53 4.24 7.08
C PRO A 13 -7.78 5.63 7.64
N GLU A 14 -8.50 5.72 8.77
CA GLU A 14 -8.93 6.97 9.40
C GLU A 14 -7.89 7.57 10.37
N LEU A 15 -6.77 6.87 10.62
CA LEU A 15 -5.75 7.36 11.55
C LEU A 15 -5.02 8.56 10.95
N ALA A 16 -5.42 9.76 11.37
CA ALA A 16 -4.90 11.01 10.83
C ALA A 16 -3.64 11.54 11.53
N ARG A 17 -3.31 11.03 12.74
CA ARG A 17 -2.14 11.48 13.52
C ARG A 17 -1.53 10.33 14.32
N LEU A 18 -0.21 10.36 14.45
CA LEU A 18 0.54 9.49 15.38
C LEU A 18 0.99 10.29 16.61
N PRO A 19 1.09 9.65 17.78
CA PRO A 19 1.65 10.29 18.96
C PRO A 19 3.15 10.55 18.79
N SER A 20 3.71 11.42 19.65
CA SER A 20 5.15 11.69 19.68
C SER A 20 5.97 10.42 19.98
N LEU A 21 7.15 10.34 19.37
CA LEU A 21 8.12 9.24 19.60
C LEU A 21 9.07 9.51 20.78
N SER A 22 8.91 10.62 21.52
CA SER A 22 9.78 10.95 22.66
C SER A 22 9.76 9.91 23.80
N GLY A 23 8.69 9.12 23.90
CA GLY A 23 8.56 8.06 24.91
C GLY A 23 9.21 6.73 24.56
N VAL A 24 9.85 6.58 23.39
CA VAL A 24 10.36 5.30 22.85
C VAL A 24 11.82 5.39 22.38
N PRO A 25 12.78 5.74 23.26
CA PRO A 25 14.17 6.02 22.86
C PRO A 25 14.96 4.82 22.32
N ASN A 26 14.49 3.59 22.54
CA ASN A 26 15.11 2.36 22.03
C ASN A 26 14.41 1.79 20.80
N LEU A 27 13.55 2.57 20.14
CA LEU A 27 12.86 2.16 18.93
C LEU A 27 13.87 1.91 17.80
N GLN A 28 13.82 0.73 17.21
CA GLN A 28 14.72 0.27 16.15
C GLN A 28 14.00 0.07 14.82
N ARG A 29 12.70 -0.28 14.84
CA ARG A 29 11.95 -0.59 13.62
C ARG A 29 10.57 0.06 13.67
N VAL A 30 10.22 0.76 12.60
CA VAL A 30 8.89 1.33 12.39
C VAL A 30 8.38 0.87 11.04
N THR A 31 7.23 0.21 11.04
CA THR A 31 6.48 -0.10 9.83
C THR A 31 5.10 0.52 9.93
N LEU A 32 4.79 1.43 9.01
CA LEU A 32 3.48 2.05 8.87
C LEU A 32 2.92 1.64 7.51
N ALA A 33 1.76 0.99 7.51
CA ALA A 33 1.14 0.49 6.30
C ALA A 33 -0.34 0.87 6.25
N TRP A 34 -0.80 1.38 5.11
CA TRP A 34 -2.23 1.58 4.88
C TRP A 34 -2.87 2.58 5.85
N LEU A 35 -2.26 3.76 5.96
CA LEU A 35 -2.73 4.90 6.75
C LEU A 35 -3.16 6.00 5.78
N LEU A 36 -4.44 5.99 5.38
CA LEU A 36 -4.91 6.79 4.25
C LEU A 36 -5.05 8.27 4.58
N GLU A 37 -5.30 8.60 5.85
CA GLU A 37 -5.50 9.97 6.33
C GLU A 37 -4.26 10.61 6.98
N LEU A 38 -3.18 9.85 7.20
CA LEU A 38 -1.97 10.37 7.84
C LEU A 38 -1.20 11.29 6.88
N ARG A 39 -1.04 12.56 7.26
CA ARG A 39 -0.35 13.57 6.45
C ARG A 39 1.10 13.84 6.82
N THR A 40 1.44 13.64 8.09
CA THR A 40 2.77 13.93 8.64
C THR A 40 3.18 12.86 9.65
N LEU A 41 4.49 12.69 9.81
CA LEU A 41 5.08 11.85 10.86
C LEU A 41 5.51 12.71 12.05
N PRO A 42 5.52 12.14 13.28
CA PRO A 42 6.12 12.79 14.45
C PRO A 42 7.64 12.95 14.27
N SER A 43 8.25 13.89 15.01
CA SER A 43 9.70 14.13 14.95
C SER A 43 10.53 12.88 15.28
N PHE A 44 11.71 12.78 14.68
CA PHE A 44 12.67 11.70 14.88
C PHE A 44 13.77 12.01 15.92
N ASP A 45 13.74 13.19 16.56
CA ASP A 45 14.79 13.68 17.48
C ASP A 45 15.14 12.73 18.63
N HIS A 46 14.20 11.88 19.03
CA HIS A 46 14.34 10.98 20.18
C HIS A 46 14.48 9.50 19.81
N VAL A 47 14.60 9.18 18.52
CA VAL A 47 14.68 7.79 18.02
C VAL A 47 15.93 7.57 17.17
N SER A 48 17.09 8.03 17.66
CA SER A 48 18.37 7.91 16.95
C SER A 48 18.82 6.48 16.67
N ARG A 49 18.29 5.50 17.43
CA ARG A 49 18.55 4.06 17.26
C ARG A 49 17.69 3.40 16.17
N LEU A 50 16.88 4.16 15.44
CA LEU A 50 16.01 3.62 14.41
C LEU A 50 16.85 3.09 13.24
N GLN A 51 16.72 1.79 12.97
CA GLN A 51 17.46 1.06 11.95
C GLN A 51 16.63 0.80 10.69
N SER A 52 15.30 0.67 10.82
CA SER A 52 14.38 0.43 9.71
C SER A 52 13.15 1.32 9.80
N LEU A 53 12.85 2.02 8.71
CA LEU A 53 11.65 2.83 8.51
C LEU A 53 10.96 2.39 7.21
N VAL A 54 9.85 1.69 7.33
CA VAL A 54 9.06 1.20 6.19
C VAL A 54 7.71 1.89 6.17
N LEU A 55 7.45 2.67 5.12
CA LEU A 55 6.20 3.37 4.89
C LEU A 55 5.57 2.84 3.60
N ALA A 56 4.35 2.32 3.72
CA ALA A 56 3.67 1.69 2.59
C ALA A 56 2.21 2.16 2.50
N LEU A 57 1.77 2.56 1.30
CA LEU A 57 0.36 2.91 1.06
C LEU A 57 -0.12 4.01 2.03
N MET A 58 0.51 5.18 1.93
CA MET A 58 0.22 6.36 2.74
C MET A 58 0.03 7.55 1.80
N PRO A 59 -1.08 7.56 1.04
CA PRO A 59 -1.23 8.42 -0.12
C PRO A 59 -1.27 9.89 0.26
N ARG A 60 -1.72 10.26 1.47
CA ARG A 60 -1.75 11.66 1.92
C ARG A 60 -0.50 12.10 2.67
N LEU A 61 0.53 11.26 2.79
CA LEU A 61 1.78 11.66 3.42
C LEU A 61 2.53 12.62 2.48
N GLU A 62 2.54 13.90 2.86
CA GLU A 62 3.03 15.00 2.02
C GLU A 62 4.51 15.32 2.27
N GLN A 63 5.02 15.00 3.45
CA GLN A 63 6.38 15.31 3.87
C GLN A 63 6.87 14.34 4.97
N ILE A 64 8.19 14.28 5.17
CA ILE A 64 8.85 13.57 6.27
C ILE A 64 9.66 14.58 7.09
N PRO A 65 9.69 14.48 8.43
CA PRO A 65 10.47 15.37 9.31
C PRO A 65 11.98 15.18 9.09
N ASP A 66 12.79 15.99 9.79
CA ASP A 66 14.24 15.89 9.71
C ASP A 66 14.72 14.46 10.05
N MET A 67 15.52 13.88 9.16
CA MET A 67 16.10 12.55 9.31
C MET A 67 17.56 12.59 9.79
N ALA A 68 18.14 13.77 10.01
CA ALA A 68 19.50 13.89 10.56
C ALA A 68 19.72 13.13 11.89
N PRO A 69 18.73 12.99 12.79
CA PRO A 69 18.89 12.17 14.00
C PRO A 69 19.04 10.66 13.73
N LEU A 70 18.63 10.17 12.56
CA LEU A 70 18.54 8.74 12.23
C LEU A 70 19.88 8.16 11.73
N GLN A 71 20.91 8.24 12.57
CA GLN A 71 22.28 7.86 12.21
C GLN A 71 22.44 6.34 11.98
N ASP A 72 21.66 5.52 12.69
CA ASP A 72 21.68 4.06 12.60
C ASP A 72 20.80 3.51 11.46
N LEU A 73 20.17 4.38 10.66
CA LEU A 73 19.24 3.97 9.62
C LEU A 73 19.96 3.14 8.56
N SER A 74 19.52 1.91 8.39
CA SER A 74 20.07 0.91 7.48
C SER A 74 19.06 0.45 6.42
N ASP A 75 17.78 0.71 6.68
CA ASP A 75 16.66 0.38 5.80
C ASP A 75 15.65 1.54 5.81
N PHE A 76 15.34 2.06 4.62
CA PHE A 76 14.30 3.07 4.43
C PHE A 76 13.54 2.75 3.15
N THR A 77 12.24 2.50 3.30
CA THR A 77 11.38 2.11 2.18
C THR A 77 10.16 3.02 2.12
N LEU A 78 9.92 3.58 0.94
CA LEU A 78 8.68 4.25 0.56
C LEU A 78 8.07 3.47 -0.60
N SER A 79 6.98 2.76 -0.36
CA SER A 79 6.39 1.88 -1.36
C SER A 79 4.89 2.12 -1.53
N ARG A 80 4.39 1.78 -2.72
CA ARG A 80 3.00 2.05 -3.13
C ARG A 80 2.74 3.58 -3.17
N PRO A 81 1.54 4.04 -3.54
CA PRO A 81 1.31 5.48 -3.63
C PRO A 81 1.52 6.22 -2.32
N ILE A 82 2.42 7.20 -2.37
CA ILE A 82 2.78 8.16 -1.33
C ILE A 82 3.05 9.50 -2.02
N GLN A 83 2.26 10.54 -1.72
CA GLN A 83 2.31 11.80 -2.46
C GLN A 83 3.64 12.55 -2.35
N LEU A 84 4.39 12.41 -1.25
CA LEU A 84 5.72 13.03 -1.14
C LEU A 84 6.71 12.61 -2.24
N CYS A 85 6.44 11.50 -2.93
CA CYS A 85 7.26 11.02 -4.04
C CYS A 85 7.14 11.87 -5.30
N CYS A 86 6.07 12.65 -5.45
CA CYS A 86 5.73 13.42 -6.65
C CYS A 86 5.24 14.85 -6.35
N ASN A 87 4.92 15.19 -5.10
CA ASN A 87 4.36 16.50 -4.76
C ASN A 87 5.40 17.63 -4.70
N GLY A 88 6.70 17.39 -4.96
CA GLY A 88 7.74 18.43 -4.85
C GLY A 88 8.56 18.41 -3.56
N PHE A 89 8.21 17.61 -2.54
CA PHE A 89 9.03 17.47 -1.33
C PHE A 89 10.49 17.11 -1.63
N ARG A 90 10.71 16.30 -2.68
CA ARG A 90 12.04 15.85 -3.14
C ARG A 90 12.70 16.79 -4.16
N GLY A 91 12.10 17.94 -4.46
CA GLY A 91 12.65 18.95 -5.36
C GLY A 91 11.88 19.16 -6.66
N VAL A 92 11.20 18.15 -7.19
CA VAL A 92 10.39 18.27 -8.41
C VAL A 92 8.94 17.90 -8.10
N CYS A 93 8.02 18.82 -8.42
CA CYS A 93 6.59 18.55 -8.36
C CYS A 93 6.10 18.05 -9.72
N ASP A 94 5.60 16.82 -9.75
CA ASP A 94 4.96 16.19 -10.90
C ASP A 94 3.55 15.71 -10.51
N LEU A 95 2.56 16.57 -10.71
CA LEU A 95 1.16 16.24 -10.42
C LEU A 95 0.53 15.30 -11.46
N THR A 96 1.26 14.99 -12.55
CA THR A 96 0.82 14.01 -13.55
C THR A 96 1.16 12.58 -13.15
N ASP A 97 2.04 12.41 -12.16
CA ASP A 97 2.37 11.11 -11.57
C ASP A 97 1.13 10.45 -10.97
N ASN A 98 0.97 9.14 -11.19
CA ASN A 98 -0.17 8.36 -10.69
C ASN A 98 -0.31 8.39 -9.14
N TYR A 99 0.77 8.68 -8.40
CA TYR A 99 0.71 8.84 -6.95
C TYR A 99 0.11 10.18 -6.51
N CYS A 100 0.16 11.20 -7.38
CA CYS A 100 -0.31 12.56 -7.11
C CYS A 100 -1.60 12.90 -7.85
N ALA A 101 -1.85 12.28 -9.00
CA ALA A 101 -3.08 12.43 -9.76
C ALA A 101 -4.29 11.91 -8.97
N LYS A 102 -5.45 12.51 -9.19
CA LYS A 102 -6.71 12.00 -8.63
C LYS A 102 -6.94 10.59 -9.17
N ASN A 103 -7.05 9.61 -8.28
CA ASN A 103 -7.42 8.26 -8.66
C ASN A 103 -8.96 8.09 -8.55
N PRO A 104 -9.70 7.90 -9.65
CA PRO A 104 -11.16 7.81 -9.62
C PRO A 104 -11.72 6.60 -8.86
N THR A 105 -10.94 5.52 -8.74
CA THR A 105 -11.37 4.27 -8.09
C THR A 105 -11.06 4.25 -6.59
N SER A 106 -10.40 5.27 -6.06
CA SER A 106 -10.08 5.40 -4.64
C SER A 106 -10.52 6.77 -4.12
N SER A 107 -10.91 6.90 -2.85
CA SER A 107 -11.27 8.18 -2.20
C SER A 107 -10.07 9.11 -1.94
N ILE A 108 -8.94 8.89 -2.63
CA ILE A 108 -7.70 9.63 -2.48
C ILE A 108 -7.78 10.92 -3.30
N ALA A 109 -7.66 12.07 -2.62
CA ALA A 109 -7.63 13.37 -3.27
C ALA A 109 -6.33 13.58 -4.06
N ALA A 110 -6.40 14.37 -5.13
CA ALA A 110 -5.19 14.80 -5.84
C ALA A 110 -4.25 15.57 -4.90
N ALA A 111 -2.94 15.41 -5.11
CA ALA A 111 -1.93 16.19 -4.40
C ALA A 111 -1.94 17.65 -4.85
N SER A 112 -1.39 18.52 -4.02
CA SER A 112 -0.94 19.85 -4.41
C SER A 112 0.58 19.91 -4.31
N CYS A 113 1.22 20.80 -5.07
CA CYS A 113 2.66 20.97 -4.94
C CYS A 113 3.01 21.45 -3.53
N PHE A 114 4.03 20.82 -2.97
CA PHE A 114 4.61 21.13 -1.68
C PHE A 114 5.12 22.58 -1.68
N ILE A 115 4.66 23.36 -0.70
CA ILE A 115 5.03 24.77 -0.55
C ILE A 115 6.07 24.85 0.57
N GLY A 116 7.34 24.75 0.19
CA GLY A 116 8.47 24.82 1.11
C GLY A 116 9.77 24.46 0.42
N GLU A 117 10.87 24.57 1.15
CA GLU A 117 12.16 24.11 0.63
C GLU A 117 12.16 22.57 0.52
N PRO A 118 12.71 21.99 -0.56
CA PRO A 118 12.87 20.55 -0.68
C PRO A 118 13.58 19.96 0.53
N PHE A 119 13.09 18.83 1.02
CA PHE A 119 13.57 18.18 2.24
C PHE A 119 13.51 19.07 3.51
N LEU A 120 12.67 20.11 3.50
CA LEU A 120 12.58 21.15 4.54
C LEU A 120 13.91 21.89 4.78
N GLY A 121 14.80 21.93 3.79
CA GLY A 121 16.14 22.51 3.93
C GLY A 121 17.15 21.63 4.69
N ASN A 122 16.75 20.44 5.16
CA ASN A 122 17.63 19.56 5.94
C ASN A 122 18.57 18.74 5.05
N ALA A 123 19.88 18.95 5.21
CA ALA A 123 20.90 18.19 4.50
C ALA A 123 20.85 16.69 4.84
N GLY A 124 20.66 16.34 6.12
CA GLY A 124 20.55 14.94 6.56
C GLY A 124 19.37 14.19 5.92
N THR A 125 18.21 14.85 5.81
CA THR A 125 17.06 14.28 5.08
C THR A 125 17.38 14.07 3.61
N ARG A 126 18.00 15.05 2.94
CA ARG A 126 18.41 14.92 1.54
C ARG A 126 19.39 13.74 1.34
N GLU A 127 20.38 13.62 2.22
CA GLU A 127 21.36 12.53 2.20
C GLU A 127 20.70 11.16 2.40
N ALA A 128 19.75 11.04 3.32
CA ALA A 128 18.99 9.80 3.52
C ALA A 128 18.22 9.41 2.25
N PHE A 129 17.50 10.34 1.62
CA PHE A 129 16.78 10.08 0.37
C PHE A 129 17.72 9.68 -0.78
N ASN A 130 18.91 10.28 -0.86
CA ASN A 130 19.92 9.90 -1.85
C ASN A 130 20.47 8.50 -1.58
N ARG A 131 20.80 8.19 -0.33
CA ARG A 131 21.34 6.89 0.10
C ARG A 131 20.37 5.74 -0.21
N PHE A 132 19.07 5.96 -0.03
CA PHE A 132 18.03 4.94 -0.18
C PHE A 132 17.20 5.07 -1.47
N ASN A 133 17.72 5.77 -2.49
CA ASN A 133 16.98 6.04 -3.73
C ASN A 133 16.41 4.77 -4.41
N ALA A 134 17.09 3.62 -4.27
CA ALA A 134 16.66 2.35 -4.85
C ALA A 134 15.45 1.69 -4.14
N SER A 135 15.17 2.05 -2.89
CA SER A 135 14.10 1.45 -2.07
C SER A 135 12.92 2.40 -1.83
N ILE A 136 13.01 3.64 -2.31
CA ILE A 136 11.97 4.66 -2.14
C ILE A 136 11.31 5.01 -3.46
N CYS A 137 10.01 5.31 -3.42
CA CYS A 137 9.25 5.84 -4.55
C CYS A 137 9.36 4.99 -5.82
N GLN A 138 9.59 3.68 -5.66
CA GLN A 138 9.63 2.75 -6.77
C GLN A 138 8.24 2.65 -7.39
N LYS A 139 8.18 2.73 -8.72
CA LYS A 139 6.95 2.60 -9.49
C LYS A 139 6.81 1.17 -9.96
N MET A 140 5.72 0.52 -9.59
CA MET A 140 5.29 -0.77 -10.10
C MET A 140 4.13 -0.57 -11.08
N THR A 141 4.10 -1.40 -12.12
CA THR A 141 3.05 -1.41 -13.14
C THR A 141 1.65 -1.67 -12.57
N SER A 142 1.55 -2.22 -11.36
CA SER A 142 0.32 -2.52 -10.62
C SER A 142 0.00 -1.52 -9.49
N ASP A 143 0.58 -0.32 -9.50
CA ASP A 143 0.34 0.68 -8.44
C ASP A 143 -0.98 1.44 -8.55
N LEU A 144 -1.91 0.97 -9.38
CA LEU A 144 -3.32 1.23 -9.15
C LEU A 144 -3.66 0.68 -7.76
N LEU A 145 -4.04 1.58 -6.85
CA LEU A 145 -4.59 1.17 -5.57
C LEU A 145 -5.97 0.57 -5.77
N ILE A 146 -5.98 -0.71 -6.11
CA ILE A 146 -7.10 -1.59 -5.84
C ILE A 146 -6.96 -1.95 -4.36
N VAL A 147 -7.67 -1.21 -3.51
CA VAL A 147 -7.96 -1.68 -2.15
C VAL A 147 -8.87 -2.90 -2.35
N PRO A 148 -8.41 -4.12 -2.03
CA PRO A 148 -9.29 -5.28 -2.07
C PRO A 148 -10.44 -5.02 -1.10
N ASP A 149 -11.67 -5.11 -1.58
CA ASP A 149 -12.82 -5.13 -0.68
C ASP A 149 -12.64 -6.30 0.29
N ALA A 150 -12.72 -6.00 1.59
CA ALA A 150 -12.72 -7.05 2.59
C ALA A 150 -13.94 -7.95 2.36
N PRO A 151 -13.81 -9.28 2.54
CA PRO A 151 -14.95 -10.18 2.44
C PRO A 151 -16.09 -9.73 3.34
N THR A 152 -17.25 -9.45 2.76
CA THR A 152 -18.50 -9.23 3.50
C THR A 152 -19.29 -10.53 3.53
N LYS A 153 -20.19 -10.67 4.50
CA LYS A 153 -21.12 -11.81 4.57
C LYS A 153 -21.81 -12.06 3.22
N GLN A 154 -22.33 -11.01 2.60
CA GLN A 154 -22.98 -11.07 1.29
C GLN A 154 -22.03 -11.65 0.22
N THR A 155 -20.80 -11.13 0.10
CA THR A 155 -19.84 -11.61 -0.91
C THR A 155 -19.36 -13.04 -0.66
N ILE A 156 -19.36 -13.50 0.59
CA ILE A 156 -19.01 -14.88 0.96
C ILE A 156 -20.15 -15.83 0.55
N GLU A 157 -21.39 -15.47 0.89
CA GLU A 157 -22.58 -16.26 0.58
C GLU A 157 -22.79 -16.40 -0.94
N MET A 158 -22.50 -15.35 -1.72
CA MET A 158 -22.52 -15.40 -3.19
C MET A 158 -21.67 -16.53 -3.78
N CYS A 159 -20.58 -16.89 -3.12
CA CYS A 159 -19.68 -17.94 -3.62
C CYS A 159 -20.10 -19.35 -3.23
N ASN A 160 -20.89 -19.51 -2.17
CA ASN A 160 -21.38 -20.82 -1.72
C ASN A 160 -20.30 -21.93 -1.70
N SER A 161 -19.09 -21.59 -1.24
CA SER A 161 -17.92 -22.48 -1.21
C SER A 161 -17.46 -23.05 -2.57
N LYS A 162 -17.82 -22.41 -3.69
CA LYS A 162 -17.43 -22.81 -5.06
C LYS A 162 -16.27 -21.94 -5.56
N PRO A 163 -15.00 -22.39 -5.48
CA PRO A 163 -13.87 -21.61 -5.96
C PRO A 163 -13.94 -21.42 -7.47
N PHE A 164 -13.48 -20.27 -7.95
CA PHE A 164 -13.44 -19.86 -9.35
C PHE A 164 -14.80 -19.70 -10.06
N ALA A 165 -15.90 -19.83 -9.32
CA ALA A 165 -17.24 -19.53 -9.83
C ALA A 165 -17.36 -18.06 -10.27
N ARG A 166 -18.13 -17.80 -11.33
CA ARG A 166 -18.59 -16.45 -11.68
C ARG A 166 -19.55 -15.97 -10.60
N CYS A 167 -19.36 -14.74 -10.13
CA CYS A 167 -20.27 -14.09 -9.19
C CYS A 167 -20.59 -12.67 -9.67
N GLU A 168 -21.69 -12.10 -9.19
CA GLU A 168 -22.11 -10.73 -9.50
C GLU A 168 -22.01 -9.89 -8.22
N ARG A 169 -21.20 -8.85 -8.28
CA ARG A 169 -20.96 -7.95 -7.16
C ARG A 169 -22.16 -7.02 -6.94
N PRO A 170 -22.32 -6.44 -5.73
CA PRO A 170 -23.39 -5.49 -5.44
C PRO A 170 -23.44 -4.25 -6.35
N ASP A 171 -22.32 -3.90 -6.99
CA ASP A 171 -22.20 -2.80 -7.94
C ASP A 171 -22.57 -3.18 -9.39
N GLY A 172 -22.99 -4.43 -9.62
CA GLY A 172 -23.29 -4.99 -10.95
C GLY A 172 -22.06 -5.49 -11.71
N GLY A 173 -20.85 -5.37 -11.14
CA GLY A 173 -19.63 -5.89 -11.74
C GLY A 173 -19.56 -7.43 -11.67
N ILE A 174 -18.92 -8.04 -12.67
CA ILE A 174 -18.61 -9.48 -12.65
C ILE A 174 -17.39 -9.70 -11.77
N GLY A 175 -17.43 -10.73 -10.93
CA GLY A 175 -16.30 -11.18 -10.12
C GLY A 175 -16.05 -12.67 -10.24
N ILE A 176 -14.96 -13.08 -9.59
CA ILE A 176 -14.55 -14.46 -9.38
C ILE A 176 -14.61 -14.79 -7.90
N CYS A 177 -15.11 -15.97 -7.57
CA CYS A 177 -15.00 -16.52 -6.23
C CYS A 177 -13.55 -16.94 -5.98
N TYR A 178 -12.81 -16.12 -5.24
CA TYR A 178 -11.38 -16.33 -5.05
C TYR A 178 -10.98 -16.09 -3.61
N ASN A 179 -10.07 -16.93 -3.11
CA ASN A 179 -9.44 -16.74 -1.81
C ASN A 179 -8.26 -15.79 -1.97
N THR A 180 -8.49 -14.49 -1.78
CA THR A 180 -7.39 -13.53 -1.76
C THR A 180 -6.69 -13.57 -0.40
N ARG A 181 -5.35 -13.59 -0.39
CA ARG A 181 -4.54 -13.48 0.84
C ARG A 181 -4.87 -14.52 1.92
N MET A 182 -5.22 -15.75 1.53
CA MET A 182 -5.59 -16.82 2.47
C MET A 182 -6.81 -16.49 3.36
N GLN A 183 -7.69 -15.59 2.91
CA GLN A 183 -8.95 -15.27 3.56
C GLN A 183 -10.04 -16.30 3.23
N VAL A 184 -11.28 -16.02 3.65
CA VAL A 184 -12.46 -16.79 3.24
C VAL A 184 -12.73 -16.59 1.74
N LEU A 185 -13.33 -17.59 1.10
CA LEU A 185 -13.79 -17.47 -0.28
C LEU A 185 -14.90 -16.40 -0.37
N SER A 186 -14.70 -15.39 -1.21
CA SER A 186 -15.70 -14.35 -1.46
C SER A 186 -15.66 -13.88 -2.91
N CYS A 187 -16.75 -13.24 -3.33
CA CYS A 187 -16.85 -12.65 -4.66
C CYS A 187 -15.89 -11.47 -4.78
N TYR A 188 -14.92 -11.56 -5.69
CA TYR A 188 -13.87 -10.58 -5.86
C TYR A 188 -13.81 -10.11 -7.32
N GLY A 189 -13.86 -8.80 -7.56
CA GLY A 189 -13.99 -8.23 -8.91
C GLY A 189 -12.71 -7.61 -9.48
N ASP A 190 -11.55 -8.16 -9.14
CA ASP A 190 -10.29 -7.78 -9.75
C ASP A 190 -9.97 -8.75 -10.91
N ASP A 191 -9.95 -8.19 -12.12
CA ASP A 191 -9.68 -8.91 -13.36
C ASP A 191 -8.36 -9.67 -13.36
N ASN A 192 -7.37 -9.28 -12.55
CA ASN A 192 -6.10 -10.00 -12.46
C ASN A 192 -6.29 -11.45 -11.99
N TYR A 193 -7.23 -11.69 -11.08
CA TYR A 193 -7.51 -13.06 -10.61
C TYR A 193 -8.26 -13.89 -11.63
N ILE A 194 -9.15 -13.27 -12.41
CA ILE A 194 -9.82 -13.90 -13.55
C ILE A 194 -8.78 -14.31 -14.60
N ARG A 195 -7.93 -13.37 -15.03
CA ARG A 195 -6.86 -13.61 -16.01
C ARG A 195 -5.84 -14.63 -15.52
N LEU A 196 -5.49 -14.58 -14.23
CA LEU A 196 -4.60 -15.57 -13.62
C LEU A 196 -5.20 -16.97 -13.74
N ARG A 197 -6.47 -17.15 -13.39
CA ARG A 197 -7.11 -18.47 -13.48
C ARG A 197 -7.25 -18.96 -14.92
N GLN A 198 -7.64 -18.09 -15.86
CA GLN A 198 -7.64 -18.40 -17.30
C GLN A 198 -6.26 -18.89 -17.77
N HIS A 199 -5.19 -18.22 -17.35
CA HIS A 199 -3.83 -18.61 -17.69
C HIS A 199 -3.44 -19.97 -17.08
N GLN A 200 -3.85 -20.24 -15.84
CA GLN A 200 -3.63 -21.54 -15.18
C GLN A 200 -4.32 -22.68 -15.93
N ILE A 201 -5.58 -22.47 -16.36
CA ILE A 201 -6.34 -23.43 -17.18
C ILE A 201 -5.61 -23.68 -18.51
N GLN A 202 -5.24 -22.61 -19.22
CA GLN A 202 -4.57 -22.70 -20.52
C GLN A 202 -3.23 -23.46 -20.44
N LYS A 203 -2.51 -23.34 -19.32
CA LYS A 203 -1.20 -23.96 -19.11
C LYS A 203 -1.27 -25.32 -18.42
N ASP A 204 -2.46 -25.78 -18.04
CA ASP A 204 -2.67 -26.99 -17.23
C ASP A 204 -1.81 -27.01 -15.96
N VAL A 205 -1.81 -25.89 -15.22
CA VAL A 205 -1.04 -25.74 -13.97
C VAL A 205 -1.96 -25.46 -12.78
N GLY A 206 -1.66 -26.09 -11.64
CA GLY A 206 -2.41 -25.93 -10.40
C GLY A 206 -3.60 -26.89 -10.28
N GLN A 207 -4.70 -26.41 -9.68
CA GLN A 207 -5.91 -27.22 -9.51
C GLN A 207 -6.58 -27.47 -10.86
N LYS A 208 -6.91 -28.73 -11.16
CA LYS A 208 -7.73 -29.12 -12.33
C LYS A 208 -9.01 -28.29 -12.35
N CYS A 209 -9.38 -27.80 -13.53
CA CYS A 209 -10.56 -26.98 -13.67
C CYS A 209 -11.84 -27.82 -13.67
N ASP A 210 -12.91 -27.23 -13.16
CA ASP A 210 -14.26 -27.78 -13.24
C ASP A 210 -14.92 -27.28 -14.54
N PRO A 211 -15.24 -28.16 -15.50
CA PRO A 211 -15.74 -27.76 -16.83
C PRO A 211 -17.13 -27.12 -16.77
N VAL A 212 -17.91 -27.34 -15.71
CA VAL A 212 -19.23 -26.73 -15.53
C VAL A 212 -19.09 -25.38 -14.84
N LEU A 213 -18.31 -25.33 -13.75
CA LEU A 213 -18.18 -24.12 -12.94
C LEU A 213 -17.28 -23.05 -13.60
N GLU A 214 -16.28 -23.49 -14.35
CA GLU A 214 -15.22 -22.66 -14.91
C GLU A 214 -15.29 -22.56 -16.44
N GLU A 215 -16.40 -22.94 -17.07
CA GLU A 215 -16.65 -22.78 -18.50
C GLU A 215 -16.43 -21.32 -18.94
N TRP A 216 -16.91 -20.38 -18.11
CA TRP A 216 -16.75 -18.94 -18.32
C TRP A 216 -15.29 -18.46 -18.30
N LEU A 217 -14.36 -19.28 -17.80
CA LEU A 217 -12.91 -19.05 -17.79
C LEU A 217 -12.21 -19.83 -18.92
N GLY A 218 -12.95 -20.53 -19.77
CA GLY A 218 -12.42 -21.32 -20.88
C GLY A 218 -12.02 -22.75 -20.51
N CYS A 219 -12.43 -23.26 -19.35
CA CYS A 219 -12.31 -24.69 -19.05
C CYS A 219 -13.19 -25.49 -20.03
N ARG A 220 -12.64 -26.58 -20.56
CA ARG A 220 -13.32 -27.52 -21.46
C ARG A 220 -12.93 -28.95 -21.07
N ASP A 221 -13.78 -29.90 -21.41
CA ASP A 221 -13.52 -31.35 -21.24
C ASP A 221 -12.31 -31.84 -22.05
#